data_AF-A0A2I0KVG1-F1
#
_entry.id   AF-A0A2I0KVG1-F1
#
_cell.length_a   1.000
_cell.length_b   1.000
_cell.length_c   1.000
_cell.angle_alpha   90.00
_cell.angle_beta   90.00
_cell.angle_gamma   90.00
#
_symmetry.space_group_name_H-M   'P 1'
#
loop_
_entity.id
_entity.type
_entity.pdbx_description
1 polymer ?
#
loop_
_entity_poly.entity_id
_entity_poly.type
_entity_poly.pdbx_seq_one_letter_code
_entity_poly.pdbx_strand_id
1 'polypeptide(L)'
;MTPIFGKIINSFGSSAQSEVVKEVSKIAVWFLYLAAYAAVASFLQVSCWMITGERQATRIRALYLKTILTQDVAFFDTETTTGEVIGRMSGDTILIQDAMGEKVGKFIQLMSTFLGGFVIAFIRGWLLAVVLLACIPLIVCAGGTMALIMSKMSSLGQAAYAEAGNVVEQTVGAIRTVASFTGEKSAIEKYNEKLKIAYKTTVEQAMVSGMGLGTMLLIVFSTYGLAIWYGSKLIIQKGYNGGQIINVIMAIMTGGLYVADPVH
;
A
#
# COMPACT_ATOMS: atom_id res chain seq x y z
N MET A 1 0.41 -18.91 -9.93
CA MET A 1 1.69 -19.33 -9.30
C MET A 1 1.47 -20.38 -8.21
N THR A 2 0.67 -20.09 -7.18
CA THR A 2 0.43 -20.99 -6.04
C THR A 2 0.11 -22.44 -6.43
N PRO A 3 -0.85 -22.78 -7.31
CA PRO A 3 -1.18 -24.19 -7.58
C PRO A 3 -0.03 -24.99 -8.23
N ILE A 4 0.82 -24.32 -9.03
CA ILE A 4 1.96 -24.96 -9.70
C ILE A 4 3.09 -25.18 -8.68
N PHE A 5 3.29 -24.23 -7.75
CA PHE A 5 4.25 -24.36 -6.67
C PHE A 5 3.95 -25.55 -5.75
N GLY A 6 2.68 -25.78 -5.38
CA GLY A 6 2.31 -26.97 -4.62
C GLY A 6 2.54 -28.29 -5.35
N LYS A 7 2.50 -28.31 -6.69
CA LYS A 7 2.87 -29.51 -7.46
C LYS A 7 4.37 -29.80 -7.35
N ILE A 8 5.22 -28.77 -7.33
CA ILE A 8 6.66 -28.94 -7.07
C ILE A 8 6.85 -29.59 -5.70
N ILE A 9 6.22 -29.04 -4.67
CA ILE A 9 6.35 -29.55 -3.30
C ILE A 9 5.90 -31.02 -3.22
N ASN A 10 4.80 -31.37 -3.87
CA ASN A 10 4.32 -32.74 -3.92
C ASN A 10 5.31 -33.68 -4.62
N SER A 11 5.99 -33.22 -5.68
CA SER A 11 6.99 -34.02 -6.40
C SER A 11 8.21 -34.36 -5.53
N PHE A 12 8.61 -33.46 -4.63
CA PHE A 12 9.66 -33.74 -3.64
C PHE A 12 9.18 -34.64 -2.50
N GLY A 13 7.87 -34.67 -2.21
CA GLY A 13 7.28 -35.53 -1.19
C GLY A 13 7.12 -37.00 -1.59
N SER A 14 7.14 -37.32 -2.89
CA SER A 14 7.07 -38.70 -3.39
C SER A 14 8.45 -39.37 -3.41
N SER A 15 8.58 -40.55 -2.80
CA SER A 15 9.85 -41.23 -2.48
C SER A 15 10.68 -41.78 -3.67
N ALA A 16 10.34 -41.47 -4.93
CA ALA A 16 11.01 -42.00 -6.11
C ALA A 16 11.97 -40.98 -6.76
N GLN A 17 13.22 -40.97 -6.31
CA GLN A 17 14.24 -39.97 -6.67
C GLN A 17 14.55 -39.86 -8.17
N SER A 18 14.33 -40.92 -8.95
CA SER A 18 14.51 -40.94 -10.41
C SER A 18 13.36 -40.28 -11.20
N GLU A 19 12.18 -40.15 -10.59
CA GLU A 19 10.99 -39.57 -11.21
C GLU A 19 10.83 -38.08 -10.88
N VAL A 20 11.37 -37.64 -9.72
CA VAL A 20 11.37 -36.23 -9.29
C VAL A 20 12.00 -35.31 -10.34
N VAL A 21 13.15 -35.68 -10.93
CA VAL A 21 13.84 -34.83 -11.91
C VAL A 21 12.98 -34.60 -13.16
N LYS A 22 12.27 -35.63 -13.63
CA LYS A 22 11.38 -35.54 -14.80
C LYS A 22 10.15 -34.67 -14.50
N GLU A 23 9.52 -34.88 -13.35
CA GLU A 23 8.37 -34.08 -12.92
C GLU A 23 8.73 -32.61 -12.67
N VAL A 24 9.85 -32.35 -11.98
CA VAL A 24 10.34 -30.98 -11.75
C VAL A 24 10.69 -30.28 -13.06
N SER A 25 11.33 -30.97 -14.02
CA SER A 25 11.60 -30.41 -15.35
C SER A 25 10.32 -30.02 -16.08
N LYS A 26 9.30 -30.88 -16.04
CA LYS A 26 7.98 -30.58 -16.63
C LYS A 26 7.32 -29.38 -15.96
N ILE A 27 7.39 -29.27 -14.62
CA ILE A 27 6.82 -28.14 -13.89
C ILE A 27 7.61 -26.85 -14.15
N ALA A 28 8.93 -26.91 -14.31
CA ALA A 28 9.76 -25.76 -14.66
C ALA A 28 9.36 -25.15 -16.02
N VAL A 29 9.05 -26.00 -17.01
CA VAL A 29 8.52 -25.55 -18.30
C VAL A 29 7.17 -24.83 -18.13
N TRP A 30 6.27 -25.33 -17.27
CA TRP A 30 5.02 -24.63 -16.94
C TRP A 30 5.26 -23.26 -16.28
N PHE A 31 6.27 -23.13 -15.43
CA PHE A 31 6.65 -21.83 -14.85
C PHE A 31 7.18 -20.86 -15.91
N LEU A 32 7.92 -21.35 -16.91
CA LEU A 32 8.41 -20.52 -18.01
C LEU A 32 7.24 -19.99 -18.86
N TYR A 33 6.28 -20.85 -19.21
CA TYR A 33 5.07 -20.42 -19.90
C TYR A 33 4.25 -19.42 -19.08
N LEU A 34 4.12 -19.65 -17.77
CA LEU A 34 3.40 -18.71 -16.90
C LEU A 34 4.13 -17.37 -16.79
N ALA A 35 5.46 -17.36 -16.69
CA ALA A 35 6.26 -16.15 -16.66
C ALA A 35 6.13 -15.34 -17.96
N ALA A 36 6.21 -16.01 -19.12
CA ALA A 36 5.99 -15.35 -20.41
C ALA A 36 4.58 -14.76 -20.53
N TYR A 37 3.55 -15.53 -20.13
CA TYR A 37 2.17 -15.03 -20.08
C TYR A 37 2.01 -13.84 -19.12
N ALA A 38 2.57 -13.93 -17.91
CA ALA A 38 2.51 -12.88 -16.91
C ALA A 38 3.20 -11.59 -17.38
N ALA A 39 4.34 -11.70 -18.08
CA ALA A 39 5.05 -10.55 -18.64
C ALA A 39 4.24 -9.84 -19.72
N VAL A 40 3.62 -10.58 -20.64
CA VAL A 40 2.76 -10.00 -21.68
C VAL A 40 1.51 -9.38 -21.06
N ALA A 41 0.86 -10.10 -20.13
CA ALA A 41 -0.35 -9.63 -19.48
C ALA A 41 -0.11 -8.38 -18.63
N SER A 42 0.98 -8.33 -17.85
CA SER A 42 1.32 -7.17 -17.01
C SER A 42 1.71 -5.96 -17.86
N PHE A 43 2.46 -6.17 -18.94
CA PHE A 43 2.79 -5.11 -19.88
C PHE A 43 1.51 -4.51 -20.50
N LEU A 44 0.62 -5.36 -21.04
CA LEU A 44 -0.64 -4.90 -21.63
C LEU A 44 -1.53 -4.19 -20.60
N GLN A 45 -1.63 -4.74 -19.38
CA GLN A 45 -2.40 -4.12 -18.30
C GLN A 45 -1.90 -2.71 -18.01
N VAL A 46 -0.60 -2.56 -17.69
CA VAL A 46 -0.03 -1.26 -17.33
C VAL A 46 -0.10 -0.28 -18.50
N SER A 47 0.23 -0.72 -19.72
CA SER A 47 0.16 0.14 -20.90
C SER A 47 -1.27 0.62 -21.19
N CYS A 48 -2.27 -0.26 -21.15
CA CYS A 48 -3.66 0.13 -21.42
C CYS A 48 -4.18 1.14 -20.40
N TRP A 49 -3.89 0.92 -19.11
CA TRP A 49 -4.26 1.84 -18.04
C TRP A 49 -3.54 3.18 -18.15
N MET A 50 -2.23 3.18 -18.41
CA MET A 50 -1.44 4.40 -18.57
C MET A 50 -1.88 5.23 -19.78
N ILE A 51 -2.11 4.59 -20.95
CA ILE A 51 -2.63 5.28 -22.14
C ILE A 51 -4.02 5.87 -21.87
N THR A 52 -4.89 5.15 -21.16
CA THR A 52 -6.22 5.63 -20.82
C THR A 52 -6.16 6.83 -19.87
N GLY A 53 -5.32 6.77 -18.83
CA GLY A 53 -5.08 7.88 -17.90
C GLY A 53 -4.58 9.13 -18.61
N GLU A 54 -3.56 9.00 -19.47
CA GLU A 54 -2.99 10.09 -20.26
C GLU A 54 -4.02 10.76 -21.19
N ARG A 55 -4.83 9.96 -21.89
CA ARG A 55 -5.87 10.49 -22.79
C ARG A 55 -6.94 11.28 -22.03
N GLN A 56 -7.37 10.78 -20.87
CA GLN A 56 -8.36 11.46 -20.05
C GLN A 56 -7.79 12.73 -19.43
N ALA A 57 -6.57 12.68 -18.88
CA ALA A 57 -5.90 13.84 -18.31
C ALA A 57 -5.69 14.95 -19.37
N THR A 58 -5.27 14.58 -20.57
CA THR A 58 -5.10 15.54 -21.69
C THR A 58 -6.44 16.18 -22.07
N ARG A 59 -7.52 15.40 -22.15
CA ARG A 59 -8.86 15.92 -22.44
C ARG A 59 -9.35 16.88 -21.36
N ILE A 60 -9.13 16.53 -20.09
CA ILE A 60 -9.50 17.37 -18.93
C ILE A 60 -8.69 18.68 -18.97
N ARG A 61 -7.36 18.62 -19.18
CA ARG A 61 -6.51 19.82 -19.34
C ARG A 61 -7.02 20.74 -20.46
N ALA A 62 -7.37 20.18 -21.62
CA ALA A 62 -7.88 20.96 -22.75
C ALA A 62 -9.23 21.62 -22.44
N LEU A 63 -10.17 20.89 -21.83
CA LEU A 63 -11.48 21.41 -21.44
C LEU A 63 -11.38 22.47 -20.33
N TYR A 64 -10.51 22.24 -19.35
CA TYR A 64 -10.25 23.18 -18.26
C TYR A 64 -9.70 24.49 -18.81
N LEU A 65 -8.65 24.43 -19.64
CA LEU A 65 -8.07 25.62 -20.26
C LEU A 65 -9.09 26.35 -21.14
N LYS A 66 -9.85 25.63 -21.96
CA LYS A 66 -10.91 26.23 -22.80
C LYS A 66 -11.93 26.98 -21.96
N THR A 67 -12.38 26.39 -20.85
CA THR A 67 -13.42 26.98 -19.98
C THR A 67 -12.91 28.21 -19.24
N ILE A 68 -11.65 28.18 -18.80
CA ILE A 68 -11.03 29.32 -18.11
C ILE A 68 -10.80 30.49 -19.06
N LEU A 69 -10.37 30.23 -20.29
CA LEU A 69 -10.16 31.28 -21.29
C LEU A 69 -11.48 31.94 -21.74
N THR A 70 -12.62 31.28 -21.57
CA THR A 70 -13.95 31.86 -21.86
C THR A 70 -14.53 32.67 -20.70
N GLN A 71 -13.84 32.75 -19.56
CA GLN A 71 -14.39 33.37 -18.37
C GLN A 71 -14.10 34.87 -18.29
N ASP A 72 -15.05 35.63 -17.74
CA ASP A 72 -14.96 37.08 -17.65
C ASP A 72 -13.78 37.55 -16.79
N VAL A 73 -13.26 38.75 -17.08
CA VAL A 73 -12.12 39.34 -16.34
C VAL A 73 -12.41 39.46 -14.84
N ALA A 74 -13.67 39.74 -14.47
CA ALA A 74 -14.11 39.78 -13.07
C ALA A 74 -13.87 38.46 -12.31
N PHE A 75 -13.93 37.30 -12.99
CA PHE A 75 -13.61 36.02 -12.38
C PHE A 75 -12.14 35.93 -11.96
N PHE A 76 -11.22 36.48 -12.75
CA PHE A 76 -9.80 36.51 -12.44
C PHE A 76 -9.44 37.55 -11.36
N ASP A 77 -10.26 38.58 -11.20
CA ASP A 77 -10.08 39.59 -10.15
C ASP A 77 -10.62 39.13 -8.78
N THR A 78 -11.62 38.22 -8.77
CA THR A 78 -12.36 37.87 -7.54
C THR A 78 -12.13 36.43 -7.06
N GLU A 79 -12.03 35.46 -7.96
CA GLU A 79 -12.15 34.02 -7.63
C GLU A 79 -10.88 33.21 -7.89
N THR A 80 -9.96 33.66 -8.75
CA THR A 80 -8.82 32.83 -9.17
C THR A 80 -7.67 33.66 -9.72
N THR A 81 -6.44 33.36 -9.28
CA THR A 81 -5.23 33.96 -9.83
C THR A 81 -4.66 33.13 -10.99
N THR A 82 -3.94 33.78 -11.93
CA THR A 82 -3.27 33.08 -13.04
C THR A 82 -2.31 31.99 -12.55
N GLY A 83 -1.66 32.20 -11.41
CA GLY A 83 -0.77 31.20 -10.79
C GLY A 83 -1.54 29.97 -10.29
N GLU A 84 -2.72 30.15 -9.70
CA GLU A 84 -3.57 29.05 -9.26
C GLU A 84 -4.12 28.23 -10.43
N VAL A 85 -4.49 28.88 -11.55
CA VAL A 85 -4.91 28.18 -12.78
C VAL A 85 -3.81 27.25 -13.28
N ILE A 86 -2.58 27.76 -13.38
CA ILE A 86 -1.42 26.99 -13.85
C ILE A 86 -1.11 25.87 -12.85
N GLY A 87 -1.20 26.14 -11.55
CA GLY A 87 -1.04 25.17 -10.48
C GLY A 87 -2.03 24.01 -10.58
N ARG A 88 -3.33 24.29 -10.72
CA ARG A 88 -4.36 23.24 -10.90
C ARG A 88 -4.20 22.48 -12.22
N MET A 89 -3.86 23.19 -13.30
CA MET A 89 -3.66 22.56 -14.60
C MET A 89 -2.44 21.63 -14.61
N SER A 90 -1.37 21.95 -13.90
CA SER A 90 -0.15 21.14 -13.85
C SER A 90 -0.16 20.10 -12.72
N GLY A 91 -0.74 20.40 -11.56
CA GLY A 91 -0.79 19.51 -10.40
C GLY A 91 -2.00 18.58 -10.40
N ASP A 92 -3.22 19.13 -10.32
CA ASP A 92 -4.44 18.35 -10.11
C ASP A 92 -4.69 17.35 -11.25
N THR A 93 -4.35 17.74 -12.47
CA THR A 93 -4.52 16.85 -13.62
C THR A 93 -3.52 15.69 -13.65
N ILE A 94 -2.32 15.85 -13.07
CA ILE A 94 -1.37 14.75 -12.86
C ILE A 94 -1.92 13.81 -11.79
N LEU A 95 -2.48 14.34 -10.71
CA LEU A 95 -3.13 13.51 -9.68
C LEU A 95 -4.29 12.68 -10.27
N ILE A 96 -5.10 13.27 -11.15
CA ILE A 96 -6.16 12.55 -11.88
C ILE A 96 -5.56 11.47 -12.79
N GLN A 97 -4.47 11.78 -13.49
CA GLN A 97 -3.77 10.83 -14.37
C GLN A 97 -3.26 9.62 -13.57
N ASP A 98 -2.62 9.85 -12.43
CA ASP A 98 -2.08 8.80 -11.56
C ASP A 98 -3.21 7.93 -10.98
N ALA A 99 -4.30 8.57 -10.55
CA ALA A 99 -5.47 7.88 -10.04
C ALA A 99 -6.12 7.00 -11.12
N MET A 100 -6.41 7.55 -12.31
CA MET A 100 -7.09 6.83 -13.39
C MET A 100 -6.21 5.81 -14.10
N GLY A 101 -4.90 6.05 -14.16
CA GLY A 101 -3.93 5.16 -14.77
C GLY A 101 -3.53 4.04 -13.82
N GLU A 102 -2.54 4.30 -12.98
CA GLU A 102 -1.87 3.25 -12.22
C GLU A 102 -2.75 2.67 -11.10
N LYS A 103 -3.44 3.53 -10.34
CA LYS A 103 -4.12 3.13 -9.10
C LYS A 103 -5.32 2.24 -9.35
N VAL A 104 -6.18 2.58 -10.32
CA VAL A 104 -7.34 1.73 -10.67
C VAL A 104 -6.89 0.37 -11.18
N GLY A 105 -5.86 0.32 -12.05
CA GLY A 105 -5.32 -0.93 -12.55
C GLY A 105 -4.78 -1.84 -11.45
N LYS A 106 -4.04 -1.27 -10.49
CA LYS A 106 -3.57 -1.99 -9.30
C LYS A 106 -4.73 -2.45 -8.41
N PHE A 107 -5.72 -1.61 -8.16
CA PHE A 107 -6.86 -1.96 -7.32
C PHE A 107 -7.62 -3.19 -7.86
N ILE A 108 -7.91 -3.21 -9.16
CA ILE A 108 -8.58 -4.34 -9.81
C ILE A 108 -7.71 -5.61 -9.74
N GLN A 109 -6.40 -5.48 -9.92
CA GLN A 109 -5.46 -6.59 -9.79
C GLN A 109 -5.45 -7.17 -8.37
N LEU A 110 -5.42 -6.31 -7.34
CA LEU A 110 -5.43 -6.71 -5.94
C LEU A 110 -6.75 -7.41 -5.59
N MET A 111 -7.89 -6.87 -6.03
CA MET A 111 -9.20 -7.50 -5.85
C MET A 111 -9.33 -8.85 -6.56
N SER A 112 -8.84 -8.94 -7.80
CA SER A 112 -8.81 -10.21 -8.54
C SER A 112 -7.91 -11.24 -7.86
N THR A 113 -6.76 -10.83 -7.35
CA THR A 113 -5.82 -11.70 -6.62
C THR A 113 -6.40 -12.18 -5.29
N PHE A 114 -7.08 -11.29 -4.57
CA PHE A 114 -7.79 -11.61 -3.33
C PHE A 114 -8.89 -12.66 -3.58
N LEU A 115 -9.84 -12.38 -4.48
CA LEU A 115 -10.94 -13.29 -4.80
C LEU A 115 -10.42 -14.62 -5.36
N GLY A 116 -9.47 -14.58 -6.29
CA GLY A 116 -8.85 -15.77 -6.88
C GLY A 116 -8.10 -16.62 -5.85
N GLY A 117 -7.38 -15.99 -4.92
CA GLY A 117 -6.69 -16.66 -3.82
C GLY A 117 -7.66 -17.40 -2.90
N PHE A 118 -8.76 -16.75 -2.52
CA PHE A 118 -9.82 -17.37 -1.71
C PHE A 118 -10.47 -18.55 -2.42
N VAL A 119 -10.86 -18.39 -3.69
CA VAL A 119 -11.47 -19.47 -4.47
C VAL A 119 -10.54 -20.68 -4.55
N ILE A 120 -9.25 -20.47 -4.85
CA ILE A 120 -8.26 -21.55 -4.90
C ILE A 120 -8.10 -22.23 -3.53
N ALA A 121 -8.06 -21.45 -2.46
CA ALA A 121 -7.90 -21.97 -1.10
C ALA A 121 -9.09 -22.86 -0.68
N PHE A 122 -10.32 -22.41 -0.93
CA PHE A 122 -11.53 -23.19 -0.64
C PHE A 122 -11.62 -24.47 -1.48
N ILE A 123 -11.24 -24.43 -2.76
CA ILE A 123 -11.23 -25.62 -3.62
C ILE A 123 -10.17 -26.64 -3.16
N ARG A 124 -8.98 -26.19 -2.76
CA ARG A 124 -7.86 -27.09 -2.43
C ARG A 124 -7.90 -27.64 -1.02
N GLY A 125 -8.46 -26.91 -0.07
CA GLY A 125 -8.42 -27.29 1.34
C GLY A 125 -9.32 -26.42 2.21
N TRP A 126 -10.62 -26.65 2.13
CA TRP A 126 -11.64 -25.85 2.83
C TRP A 126 -11.45 -25.82 4.36
N LEU A 127 -11.01 -26.93 4.98
CA LEU A 127 -10.81 -27.01 6.44
C LEU A 127 -9.72 -26.04 6.92
N LEU A 128 -8.60 -25.98 6.20
CA LEU A 128 -7.51 -25.05 6.52
C LEU A 128 -7.90 -23.60 6.14
N ALA A 129 -8.62 -23.43 5.03
CA ALA A 129 -9.07 -22.12 4.58
C ALA A 129 -9.98 -21.42 5.59
N VAL A 130 -10.93 -22.14 6.20
CA VAL A 130 -11.84 -21.59 7.22
C VAL A 130 -11.08 -21.12 8.47
N VAL A 131 -10.09 -21.89 8.92
CA VAL A 131 -9.26 -21.53 10.07
C VAL A 131 -8.46 -20.25 9.80
N LEU A 132 -7.85 -20.15 8.61
CA LEU A 132 -7.10 -18.94 8.24
C LEU A 132 -8.01 -17.73 7.99
N LEU A 133 -9.23 -17.95 7.51
CA LEU A 133 -10.22 -16.90 7.34
C LEU A 133 -10.60 -16.28 8.69
N ALA A 134 -10.67 -17.06 9.77
CA ALA A 134 -10.89 -16.55 11.12
C ALA A 134 -9.75 -15.64 11.63
N CYS A 135 -8.52 -15.79 11.11
CA CYS A 135 -7.39 -14.93 11.44
C CYS A 135 -7.41 -13.58 10.68
N ILE A 136 -8.13 -13.49 9.56
CA ILE A 136 -8.15 -12.27 8.72
C ILE A 136 -8.77 -11.07 9.46
N PRO A 137 -9.94 -11.18 10.13
CA PRO A 137 -10.49 -10.08 10.92
C PRO A 137 -9.53 -9.56 11.99
N LEU A 138 -8.75 -10.46 12.62
CA LEU A 138 -7.75 -10.07 13.62
C LEU A 138 -6.65 -9.20 13.00
N ILE A 139 -6.15 -9.59 11.82
CA ILE A 139 -5.14 -8.83 11.06
C ILE A 139 -5.70 -7.48 10.61
N VAL A 140 -6.93 -7.47 10.08
CA VAL A 140 -7.60 -6.24 9.61
C VAL A 140 -7.87 -5.28 10.76
N CYS A 141 -8.34 -5.76 11.91
CA CYS A 141 -8.54 -4.93 13.09
C CYS A 141 -7.21 -4.36 13.62
N ALA A 142 -6.15 -5.16 13.70
CA ALA A 142 -4.84 -4.69 14.15
C ALA A 142 -4.22 -3.67 13.18
N GLY A 143 -4.25 -3.95 11.88
CA GLY A 143 -3.76 -3.04 10.84
C GLY A 143 -4.59 -1.76 10.75
N GLY A 144 -5.93 -1.87 10.81
CA GLY A 144 -6.84 -0.73 10.75
C GLY A 144 -6.70 0.19 11.96
N THR A 145 -6.62 -0.35 13.17
CA THR A 145 -6.38 0.46 14.39
C THR A 145 -5.02 1.15 14.35
N MET A 146 -3.96 0.46 13.91
CA MET A 146 -2.65 1.06 13.71
C MET A 146 -2.71 2.20 12.69
N ALA A 147 -3.33 1.99 11.53
CA ALA A 147 -3.45 3.01 10.48
C ALA A 147 -4.18 4.27 10.95
N LEU A 148 -5.29 4.10 11.69
CA LEU A 148 -6.04 5.22 12.28
C LEU A 148 -5.23 6.00 13.30
N ILE A 149 -4.55 5.30 14.21
CA ILE A 149 -3.70 5.93 15.23
C ILE A 149 -2.53 6.66 14.55
N MET A 150 -1.88 6.05 13.57
CA MET A 150 -0.75 6.64 12.86
C MET A 150 -1.16 7.89 12.07
N SER A 151 -2.31 7.85 11.38
CA SER A 151 -2.86 9.00 10.68
C SER A 151 -3.15 10.17 11.65
N LYS A 152 -3.79 9.88 12.79
CA LYS A 152 -4.07 10.89 13.82
C LYS A 152 -2.79 11.49 14.41
N MET A 153 -1.81 10.66 14.76
CA MET A 153 -0.53 11.12 15.30
C MET A 153 0.28 11.92 14.28
N SER A 154 0.25 11.52 13.00
CA SER A 154 0.90 12.29 11.92
C SER A 154 0.27 13.66 11.74
N SER A 155 -1.06 13.77 11.83
CA SER A 155 -1.75 15.06 11.77
C SER A 155 -1.37 15.97 12.94
N LEU A 156 -1.28 15.42 14.16
CA LEU A 156 -0.83 16.17 15.34
C LEU A 156 0.63 16.63 15.22
N GLY A 157 1.52 15.75 14.73
CA GLY A 157 2.91 16.10 14.46
C GLY A 157 3.04 17.23 13.45
N GLN A 158 2.30 17.15 12.34
CA GLN A 158 2.26 18.21 11.33
C GLN A 158 1.73 19.54 11.89
N ALA A 159 0.69 19.51 12.74
CA ALA A 159 0.17 20.72 13.37
C ALA A 159 1.21 21.38 14.30
N ALA A 160 1.93 20.60 15.11
CA ALA A 160 3.01 21.11 15.95
C ALA A 160 4.17 21.72 15.13
N TYR A 161 4.52 21.08 14.01
CA TYR A 161 5.51 21.62 13.07
C TYR A 161 5.04 22.89 12.37
N ALA A 162 3.76 22.97 12.00
CA ALA A 162 3.19 24.17 11.38
C ALA A 162 3.26 25.38 12.33
N GLU A 163 3.02 25.17 13.63
CA GLU A 163 3.15 26.25 14.62
C GLU A 163 4.59 26.75 14.76
N ALA A 164 5.58 25.85 14.71
CA ALA A 164 7.00 26.24 14.65
C ALA A 164 7.32 27.00 13.34
N GLY A 165 6.73 26.57 12.21
CA GLY A 165 6.83 27.25 10.92
C GLY A 165 6.28 28.67 10.95
N ASN A 166 5.12 28.89 11.59
CA ASN A 166 4.54 30.22 11.77
C ASN A 166 5.47 31.18 12.52
N VAL A 167 6.19 30.68 13.54
CA VAL A 167 7.17 31.50 14.28
C VAL A 167 8.32 31.93 13.36
N VAL A 168 8.81 31.03 12.51
CA VAL A 168 9.84 31.35 11.52
C VAL A 168 9.33 32.36 10.51
N GLU A 169 8.13 32.14 9.96
CA GLU A 169 7.51 33.01 8.98
C GLU A 169 7.33 34.44 9.52
N GLN A 170 6.84 34.59 10.75
CA GLN A 170 6.73 35.89 11.41
C GLN A 170 8.10 36.54 11.65
N THR A 171 9.08 35.77 12.09
CA THR A 171 10.43 36.28 12.39
C THR A 171 11.13 36.74 11.11
N VAL A 172 11.07 35.94 10.05
CA VAL A 172 11.69 36.25 8.75
C VAL A 172 10.94 37.39 8.05
N GLY A 173 9.61 37.38 8.08
CA GLY A 173 8.78 38.46 7.55
C GLY A 173 9.07 39.81 8.21
N ALA A 174 9.37 39.81 9.51
CA ALA A 174 9.72 41.00 10.29
C ALA A 174 11.23 41.14 10.58
N ILE A 175 12.11 40.56 9.75
CA ILE A 175 13.55 40.43 10.08
C ILE A 175 14.24 41.78 10.36
N ARG A 176 13.84 42.84 9.66
CA ARG A 176 14.37 44.21 9.90
C ARG A 176 14.05 44.70 11.31
N THR A 177 12.84 44.42 11.81
CA THR A 177 12.42 44.77 13.17
C THR A 177 13.12 43.92 14.21
N VAL A 178 13.26 42.61 13.96
CA VAL A 178 13.98 41.71 14.87
C VAL A 178 15.44 42.14 15.02
N ALA A 179 16.11 42.49 13.92
CA ALA A 179 17.48 42.98 13.93
C ALA A 179 17.62 44.34 14.63
N SER A 180 16.68 45.28 14.40
CA SER A 180 16.74 46.61 15.02
C SER A 180 16.58 46.59 16.55
N PHE A 181 15.89 45.57 17.08
CA PHE A 181 15.73 45.37 18.53
C PHE A 181 16.69 44.32 19.11
N THR A 182 17.64 43.79 18.32
CA THR A 182 18.56 42.71 18.71
C THR A 182 17.82 41.48 19.26
N GLY A 183 16.62 41.20 18.71
CA GLY A 183 15.67 40.19 19.19
C GLY A 183 15.94 38.76 18.72
N GLU A 184 17.02 38.54 17.96
CA GLU A 184 17.34 37.25 17.32
C GLU A 184 17.39 36.09 18.31
N LYS A 185 18.02 36.29 19.48
CA LYS A 185 18.08 35.26 20.53
C LYS A 185 16.70 34.87 21.05
N SER A 186 15.81 35.84 21.24
CA SER A 186 14.44 35.59 21.71
C SER A 186 13.61 34.85 20.65
N ALA A 187 13.80 35.18 19.36
CA ALA A 187 13.14 34.47 18.27
C ALA A 187 13.61 33.01 18.17
N ILE A 188 14.91 32.76 18.32
CA ILE A 188 15.49 31.41 18.35
C ILE A 188 14.93 30.61 19.54
N GLU A 189 14.81 31.23 20.72
CA GLU A 189 14.27 30.57 21.91
C GLU A 189 12.80 30.18 21.74
N LYS A 190 11.96 31.06 21.19
CA LYS A 190 10.56 30.76 20.85
C LYS A 190 10.46 29.62 19.84
N TYR A 191 11.32 29.60 18.82
CA TYR A 191 11.36 28.53 17.84
C TYR A 191 11.76 27.19 18.48
N ASN A 192 12.78 27.19 19.34
CA ASN A 192 13.23 26.01 20.08
C ASN A 192 12.14 25.45 21.01
N GLU A 193 11.35 26.32 21.65
CA GLU A 193 10.23 25.90 22.50
C GLU A 193 9.17 25.13 21.69
N LYS A 194 8.78 25.65 20.52
CA LYS A 194 7.84 24.98 19.62
C LYS A 194 8.41 23.69 19.02
N LEU A 195 9.69 23.69 18.66
CA LEU A 195 10.39 22.49 18.19
C LEU A 195 10.43 21.37 19.24
N LYS A 196 10.57 21.71 20.52
CA LYS A 196 10.59 20.73 21.61
C LYS A 196 9.26 19.99 21.73
N ILE A 197 8.15 20.68 21.49
CA ILE A 197 6.80 20.09 21.43
C ILE A 197 6.70 19.15 20.23
N ALA A 198 7.07 19.62 19.03
CA ALA A 198 7.05 18.81 17.81
C ALA A 198 7.93 17.55 17.93
N TYR A 199 9.12 17.68 18.54
CA TYR A 199 10.03 16.56 18.80
C TYR A 199 9.38 15.52 19.71
N LYS A 200 8.77 15.94 20.83
CA LYS A 200 8.10 15.02 21.76
C LYS A 200 6.96 14.27 21.08
N THR A 201 6.11 14.95 20.32
CA THR A 201 5.01 14.33 19.56
C THR A 201 5.53 13.32 18.55
N THR A 202 6.63 13.63 17.85
CA THR A 202 7.23 12.74 16.87
C THR A 202 7.85 11.49 17.51
N VAL A 203 8.48 11.64 18.69
CA VAL A 203 9.00 10.48 19.45
C VAL A 203 7.87 9.57 19.92
N GLU A 204 6.78 10.14 20.44
CA GLU A 204 5.60 9.36 20.82
C GLU A 204 4.97 8.65 19.61
N GLN A 205 4.85 9.34 18.47
CA GLN A 205 4.41 8.74 17.21
C GLN A 205 5.31 7.57 16.78
N ALA A 206 6.63 7.74 16.85
CA ALA A 206 7.58 6.69 16.49
C ALA A 206 7.47 5.46 17.39
N MET A 207 7.30 5.66 18.71
CA MET A 207 7.08 4.55 19.65
C MET A 207 5.78 3.80 19.36
N VAL A 208 4.68 4.52 19.14
CA VAL A 208 3.37 3.93 18.83
C VAL A 208 3.42 3.18 17.50
N SER A 209 4.05 3.76 16.48
CA SER A 209 4.25 3.13 15.18
C SER A 209 5.10 1.86 15.28
N GLY A 210 6.19 1.90 16.05
CA GLY A 210 7.07 0.74 16.27
C GLY A 210 6.36 -0.40 16.98
N MET A 211 5.61 -0.10 18.06
CA MET A 211 4.79 -1.09 18.77
C MET A 211 3.66 -1.64 17.88
N GLY A 212 3.02 -0.80 17.08
CA GLY A 212 1.97 -1.21 16.13
C GLY A 212 2.50 -2.19 15.09
N LEU A 213 3.61 -1.86 14.45
CA LEU A 213 4.26 -2.71 13.45
C LEU A 213 4.74 -4.02 14.07
N GLY A 214 5.35 -3.99 15.25
CA GLY A 214 5.76 -5.18 15.98
C GLY A 214 4.59 -6.12 16.32
N THR A 215 3.47 -5.55 16.76
CA THR A 215 2.24 -6.31 17.06
C THR A 215 1.65 -6.94 15.80
N MET A 216 1.62 -6.19 14.69
CA MET A 216 1.15 -6.69 13.40
C MET A 216 2.00 -7.87 12.90
N LEU A 217 3.33 -7.73 12.93
CA LEU A 217 4.25 -8.81 12.54
C LEU A 217 4.08 -10.04 13.44
N LEU A 218 3.91 -9.86 14.74
CA LEU A 218 3.67 -10.96 15.68
C LEU A 218 2.40 -11.75 15.31
N ILE A 219 1.31 -11.07 14.98
CA ILE A 219 0.04 -11.70 14.54
C ILE A 219 0.26 -12.48 13.25
N VAL A 220 0.99 -11.91 12.28
CA VAL A 220 1.28 -12.57 11.00
C VAL A 220 2.10 -13.85 11.21
N PHE A 221 3.19 -13.78 11.98
CA PHE A 221 4.02 -14.96 12.28
C PHE A 221 3.28 -16.01 13.11
N SER A 222 2.43 -15.59 14.04
CA SER A 222 1.58 -16.48 14.81
C SER A 222 0.56 -17.19 13.93
N THR A 223 -0.01 -16.49 12.94
CA THR A 223 -0.90 -17.07 11.92
C THR A 223 -0.16 -18.09 11.06
N TYR A 224 1.08 -17.81 10.64
CA TYR A 224 1.95 -18.81 9.96
C TYR A 224 2.17 -20.06 10.81
N GLY A 225 2.51 -19.88 12.09
CA GLY A 225 2.73 -20.99 13.03
C GLY A 225 1.48 -21.85 13.19
N LEU A 226 0.32 -21.22 13.37
CA LEU A 226 -0.98 -21.91 13.45
C LEU A 226 -1.30 -22.66 12.15
N ALA A 227 -1.06 -22.03 10.99
CA ALA A 227 -1.29 -22.62 9.68
C ALA A 227 -0.47 -23.90 9.47
N ILE A 228 0.81 -23.88 9.84
CA ILE A 228 1.72 -25.02 9.71
C ILE A 228 1.36 -26.11 10.72
N TRP A 229 1.08 -25.75 11.97
CA TRP A 229 0.71 -26.70 13.02
C TRP A 229 -0.60 -27.43 12.69
N TYR A 230 -1.64 -26.68 12.34
CA TYR A 230 -2.93 -27.26 11.97
C TYR A 230 -2.83 -28.01 10.64
N GLY A 231 -2.14 -27.44 9.64
CA GLY A 231 -1.84 -28.10 8.38
C GLY A 231 -1.17 -29.47 8.58
N SER A 232 -0.17 -29.56 9.46
CA SER A 232 0.51 -30.82 9.77
C SER A 232 -0.44 -31.87 10.36
N LYS A 233 -1.37 -31.48 11.23
CA LYS A 233 -2.42 -32.38 11.72
C LYS A 233 -3.35 -32.86 10.59
N LEU A 234 -3.68 -32.02 9.62
CA LEU A 234 -4.50 -32.42 8.47
C LEU A 234 -3.81 -33.44 7.57
N ILE A 235 -2.49 -33.36 7.41
CA ILE A 235 -1.72 -34.37 6.66
C ILE A 235 -1.90 -35.74 7.33
N ILE A 236 -1.68 -35.79 8.65
CA ILE A 236 -1.68 -37.04 9.42
C ILE A 236 -3.09 -37.64 9.52
N GLN A 237 -4.12 -36.82 9.76
CA GLN A 237 -5.46 -37.32 10.11
C GLN A 237 -6.43 -37.39 8.93
N LYS A 238 -6.24 -36.56 7.90
CA LYS A 238 -7.21 -36.41 6.80
C LYS A 238 -6.60 -36.60 5.41
N GLY A 239 -5.35 -37.05 5.32
CA GLY A 239 -4.69 -37.37 4.05
C GLY A 239 -4.45 -36.17 3.15
N TYR A 240 -4.33 -34.96 3.72
CA TYR A 240 -3.93 -33.77 2.95
C TYR A 240 -2.49 -33.91 2.48
N ASN A 241 -2.16 -33.39 1.29
CA ASN A 241 -0.79 -33.34 0.80
C ASN A 241 -0.10 -32.03 1.21
N GLY A 242 1.21 -32.05 1.43
CA GLY A 242 2.00 -30.88 1.83
C GLY A 242 1.88 -29.71 0.83
N GLY A 243 1.81 -30.00 -0.47
CA GLY A 243 1.58 -28.98 -1.48
C GLY A 243 0.17 -28.38 -1.47
N GLN A 244 -0.86 -29.11 -1.01
CA GLN A 244 -2.20 -28.52 -0.82
C GLN A 244 -2.18 -27.49 0.31
N ILE A 245 -1.52 -27.82 1.42
CA ILE A 245 -1.40 -26.94 2.59
C ILE A 245 -0.62 -25.68 2.23
N ILE A 246 0.55 -25.81 1.60
CA ILE A 246 1.36 -24.66 1.21
C ILE A 246 0.61 -23.80 0.17
N ASN A 247 -0.15 -24.41 -0.73
CA ASN A 247 -0.99 -23.64 -1.67
C ASN A 247 -2.05 -22.80 -0.96
N VAL A 248 -2.75 -23.37 0.02
CA VAL A 248 -3.78 -22.68 0.81
C VAL A 248 -3.16 -21.56 1.65
N ILE A 249 -2.02 -21.83 2.30
CA ILE A 249 -1.27 -20.84 3.09
C ILE A 249 -0.85 -19.68 2.18
N MET A 250 -0.15 -19.95 1.09
CA MET A 250 0.32 -18.91 0.18
C MET A 250 -0.86 -18.12 -0.42
N ALA A 251 -1.93 -18.79 -0.84
CA ALA A 251 -3.08 -18.11 -1.45
C ALA A 251 -3.80 -17.16 -0.48
N ILE A 252 -4.05 -17.60 0.77
CA ILE A 252 -4.74 -16.78 1.76
C ILE A 252 -3.83 -15.68 2.30
N MET A 253 -2.55 -15.95 2.50
CA MET A 253 -1.63 -14.95 3.05
C MET A 253 -1.25 -13.88 2.05
N THR A 254 -1.02 -14.26 0.79
CA THR A 254 -0.89 -13.29 -0.30
C THR A 254 -2.15 -12.43 -0.40
N GLY A 255 -3.35 -13.03 -0.34
CA GLY A 255 -4.61 -12.27 -0.30
C GLY A 255 -4.76 -11.36 0.93
N GLY A 256 -4.40 -11.85 2.12
CA GLY A 256 -4.53 -11.12 3.38
C GLY A 256 -3.57 -9.95 3.53
N LEU A 257 -2.31 -10.10 3.08
CA LEU A 257 -1.33 -9.00 3.02
C LEU A 257 -1.82 -7.87 2.10
N TYR A 258 -2.37 -8.20 0.94
CA TYR A 258 -2.90 -7.20 0.02
C TYR A 258 -4.15 -6.45 0.53
N VAL A 259 -4.87 -7.02 1.49
CA VAL A 259 -5.97 -6.31 2.20
C VAL A 259 -5.45 -5.47 3.36
N ALA A 260 -4.34 -5.90 3.98
CA ALA A 260 -3.79 -5.25 5.16
C ALA A 260 -2.84 -4.09 4.83
N ASP A 261 -2.29 -3.99 3.62
CA ASP A 261 -1.47 -2.86 3.17
C ASP A 261 -2.33 -1.60 2.98
N PRO A 262 -2.27 -0.61 3.90
CA PRO A 262 -3.03 0.63 3.79
C PRO A 262 -2.29 1.68 2.94
N VAL A 263 -1.16 1.31 2.32
CA VAL A 263 -0.21 2.27 1.69
C VAL A 263 -0.60 2.60 0.24
N HIS A 264 -1.88 2.53 -0.11
CA HIS A 264 -2.41 3.13 -1.33
C HIS A 264 -3.59 4.03 -1.05
#